data_AF-A0A3D3M128-F1
#
_entry.id   AF-A0A3D3M128-F1
#
_cell.length_a   1.000
_cell.length_b   1.000
_cell.length_c   1.000
_cell.angle_alpha   90.00
_cell.angle_beta   90.00
_cell.angle_gamma   90.00
#
_symmetry.space_group_name_H-M   'P 1'
#
loop_
_entity.id
_entity.type
_entity.pdbx_description
1 polymer ?
#
loop_
_entity_poly.entity_id
_entity_poly.type
_entity_poly.pdbx_seq_one_letter_code
_entity_poly.pdbx_strand_id
1 'polypeptide(L)'
;EFEFWFAMLKIIAIVAFIGLGFVALLGGLPDRQVSGLAQLVQTQGGFLPNGWTAIIGALLTTMFSFMGTEAVTIAASESSNPAGNIARATRSVIW
;
A
#
# COMPACT_ATOMS: atom_id res chain seq x y z
N GLU A 1 10.55 -22.16 4.44
CA GLU A 1 10.66 -22.00 2.96
C GLU A 1 9.37 -21.53 2.27
N PHE A 2 8.21 -22.18 2.45
CA PHE A 2 6.95 -21.74 1.82
C PHE A 2 6.55 -20.30 2.17
N GLU A 3 6.83 -19.84 3.39
CA GLU A 3 6.56 -18.46 3.82
C GLU A 3 7.30 -17.43 2.97
N PHE A 4 8.54 -17.71 2.58
CA PHE A 4 9.31 -16.86 1.67
C PHE A 4 8.68 -16.81 0.28
N TRP A 5 8.21 -17.94 -0.24
CA TRP A 5 7.53 -17.99 -1.55
C TRP A 5 6.21 -17.20 -1.55
N PHE A 6 5.42 -17.29 -0.47
CA PHE A 6 4.19 -16.48 -0.33
C PHE A 6 4.49 -14.99 -0.16
N ALA A 7 5.54 -14.63 0.60
CA ALA A 7 5.98 -13.24 0.73
C ALA A 7 6.49 -12.68 -0.61
N MET A 8 7.26 -13.48 -1.37
CA MET A 8 7.75 -13.13 -2.71
C MET A 8 6.61 -12.91 -3.69
N LEU A 9 5.60 -13.79 -3.69
CA LEU A 9 4.40 -13.64 -4.52
C LEU A 9 3.68 -12.32 -4.23
N LYS A 10 3.55 -11.95 -2.94
CA LYS A 10 2.94 -10.68 -2.53
C LYS A 10 3.70 -9.49 -3.11
N ILE A 11 5.03 -9.51 -3.03
CA ILE A 11 5.88 -8.43 -3.54
C ILE A 11 5.76 -8.31 -5.06
N ILE A 12 5.84 -9.43 -5.78
CA ILE A 12 5.69 -9.46 -7.24
C ILE A 12 4.32 -8.93 -7.65
N ALA A 13 3.26 -9.32 -6.95
CA ALA A 13 1.90 -8.84 -7.22
C ALA A 13 1.79 -7.32 -7.04
N ILE A 14 2.36 -6.75 -5.96
CA ILE A 14 2.37 -5.30 -5.72
C ILE A 14 3.14 -4.58 -6.84
N VAL A 15 4.34 -5.05 -7.19
CA VAL A 15 5.16 -4.43 -8.24
C VAL A 15 4.48 -4.50 -9.61
N ALA A 16 3.89 -5.65 -9.96
CA ALA A 16 3.14 -5.82 -11.19
C ALA A 16 1.93 -4.89 -11.25
N PHE A 17 1.19 -4.75 -10.14
CA PHE A 17 0.05 -3.85 -10.04
C PHE A 17 0.45 -2.38 -10.21
N ILE A 18 1.55 -1.95 -9.57
CA ILE A 18 2.10 -0.59 -9.73
C ILE A 18 2.50 -0.34 -11.19
N GLY A 19 3.19 -1.30 -11.82
CA GLY A 19 3.59 -1.21 -13.23
C GLY A 19 2.39 -1.11 -14.18
N LEU A 20 1.37 -1.95 -13.97
CA LEU A 20 0.12 -1.89 -14.74
C LEU A 20 -0.60 -0.55 -14.55
N GLY A 21 -0.64 -0.02 -13.33
CA GLY A 21 -1.17 1.31 -13.04
C GLY A 21 -0.41 2.41 -13.82
N PHE A 22 0.92 2.34 -13.84
CA PHE A 22 1.74 3.30 -14.59
C PHE A 22 1.49 3.23 -16.11
N VAL A 23 1.42 2.01 -16.67
CA VAL A 23 1.07 1.80 -18.08
C VAL A 23 -0.33 2.33 -18.38
N ALA A 24 -1.30 2.14 -17.47
CA ALA A 24 -2.65 2.68 -17.61
C ALA A 24 -2.67 4.23 -17.62
N LEU A 25 -1.89 4.86 -16.74
CA LEU A 25 -1.75 6.32 -16.65
C LEU A 25 -1.12 6.92 -17.90
N LEU A 26 -0.15 6.24 -18.52
CA LEU A 26 0.49 6.68 -19.76
C LEU A 26 -0.35 6.41 -21.03
N GLY A 27 -1.51 5.77 -20.92
CA GLY A 27 -2.35 5.46 -22.08
C GLY A 27 -1.92 4.21 -22.85
N GLY A 28 -1.07 3.36 -22.28
CA GLY A 28 -0.51 2.19 -22.94
C GLY A 28 -1.45 0.97 -23.01
N LEU A 29 -2.69 1.08 -22.53
CA LEU A 29 -3.68 -0.01 -22.58
C LEU A 29 -4.57 0.14 -23.84
N PRO A 30 -4.58 -0.86 -24.75
CA PRO A 30 -5.46 -0.83 -25.91
C PRO A 30 -6.95 -0.96 -25.48
N ASP A 31 -7.82 -0.27 -26.20
CA ASP A 31 -9.30 -0.35 -26.09
C ASP A 31 -9.94 -0.01 -24.74
N ARG A 32 -9.33 0.86 -23.93
CA ARG A 32 -9.99 1.39 -22.73
C ARG A 32 -10.17 2.90 -22.79
N GLN A 33 -11.44 3.32 -22.80
CA GLN A 33 -11.89 4.72 -22.66
C GLN A 33 -11.45 5.40 -21.34
N VAL A 34 -10.67 4.72 -20.50
CA VAL A 34 -10.17 5.19 -19.19
C VAL A 34 -8.65 5.33 -19.17
N SER A 35 -7.96 5.04 -20.27
CA SER A 35 -6.49 5.12 -20.30
C SER A 35 -6.03 6.56 -20.53
N GLY A 36 -4.99 6.98 -19.80
CA GLY A 36 -4.35 8.27 -19.97
C GLY A 36 -4.72 9.31 -18.90
N LEU A 37 -3.72 10.03 -18.41
CA LEU A 37 -3.87 11.18 -17.51
C LEU A 37 -4.81 12.25 -18.06
N ALA A 38 -4.80 12.48 -19.38
CA ALA A 38 -5.66 13.46 -20.03
C ALA A 38 -7.16 13.13 -19.89
N GLN A 39 -7.51 11.85 -19.98
CA GLN A 39 -8.89 11.38 -19.87
C GLN A 39 -9.39 11.49 -18.43
N LEU A 40 -8.58 11.10 -17.44
CA LEU A 40 -8.89 11.27 -16.02
C LEU A 40 -9.17 12.74 -15.67
N VAL A 41 -8.36 13.66 -16.21
CA VAL A 41 -8.53 15.09 -15.96
C VAL A 41 -9.76 15.67 -16.69
N GLN A 42 -10.03 15.25 -17.93
CA GLN A 42 -11.10 15.83 -18.75
C GLN A 42 -12.49 15.24 -18.48
N THR A 43 -12.60 13.93 -18.22
CA THR A 43 -13.91 13.24 -18.14
C THR A 43 -14.37 12.92 -16.73
N GLN A 44 -13.45 12.82 -15.76
CA GLN A 44 -13.79 12.43 -14.38
C GLN A 44 -13.78 13.58 -13.38
N GLY A 45 -13.67 14.84 -13.83
CA GLY A 45 -13.70 16.02 -12.95
C GLY A 45 -12.33 16.47 -12.42
N GLY A 46 -11.23 16.08 -13.08
CA GLY A 46 -9.88 16.50 -12.71
C GLY A 46 -9.16 15.50 -11.79
N PHE A 47 -8.04 15.93 -11.19
CA PHE A 47 -7.28 15.14 -10.22
C PHE A 47 -8.02 14.97 -8.87
N LEU A 48 -8.90 15.93 -8.53
CA LEU A 48 -9.63 15.97 -7.26
C LEU A 48 -11.13 16.24 -7.49
N PRO A 49 -11.86 15.32 -8.14
CA PRO A 49 -13.27 15.54 -8.46
C PRO A 49 -14.17 15.61 -7.22
N ASN A 50 -13.78 14.93 -6.14
CA ASN A 50 -14.49 14.95 -4.87
C ASN A 50 -13.93 16.00 -3.88
N GLY A 51 -12.99 16.85 -4.32
CA GLY A 51 -12.40 17.92 -3.53
C GLY A 51 -11.52 17.47 -2.34
N TRP A 52 -11.12 18.44 -1.52
CA TRP A 52 -10.22 18.24 -0.37
C TRP A 52 -10.82 17.40 0.75
N THR A 53 -12.14 17.45 0.92
CA THR A 53 -12.85 16.69 1.95
C THR A 53 -12.73 15.19 1.74
N ALA A 54 -12.72 14.73 0.48
CA ALA A 54 -12.49 13.33 0.14
C ALA A 54 -11.06 12.86 0.49
N ILE A 55 -10.07 13.74 0.34
CA ILE A 55 -8.68 13.45 0.74
C ILE A 55 -8.61 13.24 2.26
N ILE A 56 -9.23 14.14 3.03
CA ILE A 56 -9.28 14.04 4.49
C ILE A 56 -10.00 12.75 4.92
N GLY A 57 -11.12 12.42 4.28
CA GLY A 57 -11.84 11.17 4.53
C GLY A 57 -10.98 9.93 4.25
N ALA A 58 -10.30 9.89 3.11
CA ALA A 58 -9.40 8.80 2.74
C ALA A 58 -8.21 8.69 3.71
N LEU A 59 -7.63 9.81 4.16
CA LEU A 59 -6.59 9.85 5.19
C LEU A 59 -7.08 9.22 6.49
N LEU A 60 -8.26 9.61 6.98
CA LEU A 60 -8.85 9.05 8.19
C LEU A 60 -9.08 7.54 8.07
N THR A 61 -9.67 7.08 6.95
CA THR A 61 -9.88 5.64 6.69
C THR A 61 -8.55 4.88 6.65
N THR A 62 -7.53 5.48 6.05
CA THR A 62 -6.19 4.88 5.96
C THR A 62 -5.53 4.79 7.34
N MET A 63 -5.62 5.85 8.14
CA MET A 63 -5.10 5.86 9.52
C MET A 63 -5.75 4.76 10.37
N PHE A 64 -7.07 4.61 10.32
CA PHE A 64 -7.77 3.53 11.04
C PHE A 64 -7.37 2.14 10.53
N SER A 65 -7.13 1.99 9.23
CA SER A 65 -6.70 0.71 8.64
C SER A 65 -5.31 0.28 9.10
N PHE A 66 -4.42 1.23 9.43
CA PHE A 66 -3.05 0.95 9.90
C PHE A 66 -2.85 1.08 11.41
N MET A 67 -3.83 1.58 12.16
CA MET A 67 -3.75 1.79 13.62
C MET A 67 -3.37 0.53 14.41
N GLY A 68 -3.66 -0.68 13.90
CA GLY A 68 -3.24 -1.94 14.54
C GLY A 68 -1.75 -2.25 14.47
N THR A 69 -1.01 -1.66 13.52
CA THR A 69 0.44 -1.92 13.35
C THR A 69 1.28 -1.22 14.43
N GLU A 70 0.77 -0.12 14.98
CA GLU A 70 1.42 0.64 16.05
C GLU A 70 1.37 -0.09 17.39
N ALA A 71 0.26 -0.78 17.70
CA ALA A 71 0.11 -1.54 18.95
C ALA A 71 1.15 -2.68 19.09
N VAL A 72 1.49 -3.36 17.99
CA VAL A 72 2.54 -4.39 17.97
C VAL A 72 3.92 -3.78 18.23
N THR A 73 4.16 -2.59 17.69
CA THR A 73 5.42 -1.85 17.87
C THR A 73 5.57 -1.35 19.30
N ILE A 74 4.49 -0.84 19.90
CA ILE A 74 4.47 -0.40 21.30
C ILE A 74 4.69 -1.59 22.25
N ALA A 75 3.98 -2.70 22.05
CA ALA A 75 4.16 -3.91 22.86
C ALA A 75 5.59 -4.49 22.75
N ALA A 76 6.20 -4.43 21.56
CA ALA A 76 7.60 -4.78 21.39
C ALA A 76 8.55 -3.81 22.11
N SER A 77 8.21 -2.52 22.19
CA SER A 77 9.01 -1.49 22.87
C SER A 77 8.89 -1.51 24.40
N GLU A 78 7.75 -1.96 24.93
CA GLU A 78 7.48 -2.09 26.37
C GLU A 78 7.97 -3.44 26.94
N SER A 79 8.48 -4.31 26.07
CA SER A 79 9.10 -5.56 26.47
C SER A 79 10.38 -5.32 27.28
N SER A 80 10.67 -6.19 28.25
CA SER A 80 11.82 -6.10 29.17
C SER A 80 13.21 -6.02 28.50
N ASN A 81 13.32 -6.38 27.22
CA ASN A 81 14.51 -6.16 26.40
C ASN A 81 14.08 -5.82 24.95
N PRO A 82 13.75 -4.56 24.65
CA PRO A 82 13.12 -4.19 23.39
C PRO A 82 14.07 -4.41 22.20
N ALA A 83 15.36 -4.09 22.34
CA ALA A 83 16.36 -4.36 21.30
C ALA A 83 16.51 -5.87 21.02
N GLY A 84 16.58 -6.70 22.06
CA GLY A 84 16.70 -8.15 21.92
C GLY A 84 15.42 -8.82 21.42
N ASN A 85 14.25 -8.34 21.85
CA ASN A 85 12.96 -8.89 21.46
C ASN A 85 12.55 -8.47 20.05
N ILE A 86 12.88 -7.24 19.61
CA ILE A 86 12.72 -6.84 18.21
C ILE A 86 13.61 -7.70 17.32
N ALA A 87 14.89 -7.88 17.67
CA ALA A 87 15.80 -8.75 16.91
C ALA A 87 15.32 -10.21 16.86
N ARG A 88 14.80 -10.76 17.98
CA ARG A 88 14.18 -12.09 18.00
C ARG A 88 12.90 -12.17 17.19
N ALA A 89 12.02 -11.16 17.27
CA ALA A 89 10.76 -11.12 16.53
C ALA A 89 11.00 -11.01 15.02
N THR A 90 11.92 -10.16 14.57
CA THR A 90 12.33 -10.11 13.17
C THR A 90 12.92 -11.44 12.73
N ARG A 91 13.76 -12.08 13.56
CA ARG A 91 14.35 -13.39 13.23
C ARG A 91 13.33 -14.54 13.28
N SER A 92 12.27 -14.44 14.08
CA SER A 92 11.20 -15.46 14.15
C SER A 92 10.18 -15.31 13.03
N VAL A 93 10.06 -14.13 12.42
CA VAL A 93 9.25 -13.91 11.21
C VAL A 93 9.94 -14.44 9.95
N ILE A 94 11.24 -14.76 10.01
CA ILE A 94 12.04 -15.27 8.87
C ILE A 94 12.30 -16.80 9.00
N TRP A 95 11.32 -17.61 9.40
CA TRP A 95 11.50 -19.08 9.49
C TRP A 95 10.51 -19.86 8.62
#